data_AF-A0A8J4QD54-F1
#
_entry.id   AF-A0A8J4QD54-F1
#
_cell.length_a   1.000
_cell.length_b   1.000
_cell.length_c   1.000
_cell.angle_alpha   90.00
_cell.angle_beta   90.00
_cell.angle_gamma   90.00
#
_symmetry.space_group_name_H-M   'P 1'
#
loop_
_entity.id
_entity.type
_entity.pdbx_description
1 polymer ?
#
loop_
_entity_poly.entity_id
_entity_poly.type
_entity_poly.pdbx_seq_one_letter_code
_entity_poly.pdbx_strand_id
1 'polypeptide(L)'
;MVKETEYYDVLGVSPTATETEIKKAYYIKARQVHPDKNPNDPLAAQNFQVLGEAYQVLSDPNQRQAYDTYGKSGISTDTIIDPAAIFAMLFGSELFEEYIGQLAMASMASQDIFTEGEQFDTKKLQEKMRV
;
A
#
# COMPACT_ATOMS: atom_id res chain seq x y z
N MET A 1 -5.64 20.07 -10.00
CA MET A 1 -4.78 20.32 -8.83
C MET A 1 -5.51 19.77 -7.62
N VAL A 2 -4.81 19.05 -6.75
CA VAL A 2 -5.40 18.53 -5.51
C VAL A 2 -5.49 19.65 -4.48
N LYS A 3 -6.55 19.66 -3.67
CA LYS A 3 -6.75 20.67 -2.63
C LYS A 3 -5.75 20.52 -1.48
N GLU A 4 -5.46 19.29 -1.09
CA GLU A 4 -4.54 18.92 0.00
C GLU A 4 -3.61 17.79 -0.46
N THR A 5 -2.37 17.78 0.04
CA THR A 5 -1.37 16.73 -0.30
C THR A 5 -1.10 15.79 0.86
N GLU A 6 -1.68 16.02 2.04
CA GLU A 6 -1.26 15.36 3.28
C GLU A 6 -1.29 13.82 3.20
N TYR A 7 -2.33 13.22 2.62
CA TYR A 7 -2.36 11.75 2.47
C TYR A 7 -1.35 11.23 1.45
N TYR A 8 -1.07 12.00 0.40
CA TYR A 8 -0.02 11.67 -0.57
C TYR A 8 1.36 11.75 0.09
N ASP A 9 1.58 12.75 0.95
CA ASP A 9 2.82 12.94 1.72
C ASP A 9 3.01 11.82 2.76
N VAL A 10 1.94 11.43 3.45
CA VAL A 10 1.91 10.29 4.39
C VAL A 10 2.29 9.00 3.68
N LEU A 11 1.80 8.74 2.45
CA LEU A 11 2.21 7.59 1.64
C LEU A 11 3.57 7.79 0.96
N GLY A 12 4.03 9.03 0.80
CA GLY A 12 5.28 9.38 0.11
C GLY A 12 5.18 9.20 -1.40
N VAL A 13 4.02 9.49 -1.98
CA VAL A 13 3.76 9.33 -3.42
C VAL A 13 3.28 10.65 -4.03
N SER A 14 3.38 10.79 -5.36
CA SER A 14 2.83 11.95 -6.08
C SER A 14 1.29 11.95 -6.07
N PRO A 15 0.62 13.11 -6.11
CA PRO A 15 -0.82 13.18 -6.40
C PRO A 15 -1.24 12.51 -7.72
N THR A 16 -0.29 12.31 -8.64
CA THR A 16 -0.48 11.59 -9.90
C THR A 16 -0.24 10.08 -9.80
N ALA A 17 0.05 9.56 -8.61
CA ALA A 17 0.37 8.15 -8.41
C ALA A 17 -0.80 7.24 -8.81
N THR A 18 -0.46 6.11 -9.42
CA THR A 18 -1.37 5.03 -9.77
C THR A 18 -1.82 4.28 -8.51
N GLU A 19 -2.93 3.54 -8.62
CA GLU A 19 -3.43 2.68 -7.53
C GLU A 19 -2.38 1.65 -7.09
N THR A 20 -1.62 1.10 -8.03
CA THR A 20 -0.54 0.15 -7.74
C THR A 20 0.58 0.79 -6.92
N GLU A 21 1.01 2.00 -7.29
CA GLU A 21 2.02 2.76 -6.54
C GLU A 21 1.54 3.09 -5.12
N ILE A 22 0.28 3.48 -4.97
CA ILE A 22 -0.37 3.75 -3.67
C ILE A 22 -0.38 2.50 -2.80
N LYS A 23 -0.81 1.35 -3.34
CA LYS A 23 -0.84 0.07 -2.63
C LYS A 23 0.55 -0.40 -2.23
N LYS A 24 1.52 -0.27 -3.12
CA LYS A 24 2.92 -0.64 -2.87
C LYS A 24 3.55 0.25 -1.78
N ALA A 25 3.32 1.56 -1.84
CA ALA A 25 3.81 2.51 -0.84
C ALA A 25 3.20 2.24 0.54
N TYR A 26 1.88 1.98 0.59
CA TYR A 26 1.21 1.58 1.82
C TYR A 26 1.82 0.32 2.43
N TYR A 27 2.00 -0.74 1.64
CA TYR A 27 2.59 -1.98 2.13
C TYR A 27 3.99 -1.78 2.73
N ILE A 28 4.86 -1.03 2.03
CA ILE A 28 6.23 -0.77 2.50
C ILE A 28 6.22 0.03 3.80
N LYS A 29 5.43 1.12 3.88
CA LYS A 29 5.38 1.98 5.07
C LYS A 29 4.70 1.29 6.25
N ALA A 30 3.63 0.53 6.01
CA ALA A 30 2.88 -0.15 7.07
C ALA A 30 3.76 -1.13 7.83
N ARG A 31 4.65 -1.84 7.13
CA ARG A 31 5.64 -2.73 7.75
C ARG A 31 6.71 -1.99 8.55
N GLN A 32 7.05 -0.76 8.16
CA GLN A 32 8.04 0.06 8.87
C GLN A 32 7.46 0.64 10.16
N VAL A 33 6.21 1.08 10.13
CA VAL A 33 5.57 1.77 11.27
C VAL A 33 4.66 0.86 12.11
N HIS A 34 4.63 -0.45 11.83
CA HIS A 34 3.78 -1.39 12.57
C HIS A 34 4.06 -1.34 14.09
N PRO A 35 3.04 -1.19 14.95
CA PRO A 35 3.23 -1.03 16.39
C PRO A 35 3.97 -2.21 17.04
N ASP A 36 3.75 -3.44 16.58
CA ASP A 36 4.41 -4.62 17.15
C ASP A 36 5.93 -4.64 16.88
N LYS A 37 6.36 -4.01 15.78
CA LYS A 37 7.79 -3.87 15.42
C LYS A 37 8.42 -2.63 16.05
N ASN A 38 7.59 -1.71 16.55
CA ASN A 38 8.01 -0.46 17.18
C ASN A 38 7.39 -0.29 18.59
N PRO A 39 7.53 -1.28 19.50
CA PRO A 39 6.81 -1.29 20.77
C PRO A 39 7.22 -0.16 21.74
N ASN A 40 8.38 0.46 21.51
CA ASN A 40 8.90 1.56 22.33
C ASN A 40 8.60 2.94 21.74
N ASP A 41 8.01 3.02 20.55
CA ASP A 41 7.63 4.29 19.93
C ASP A 41 6.17 4.61 20.28
N PRO A 42 5.91 5.62 21.14
CA PRO A 42 4.55 6.00 21.52
C PRO A 42 3.72 6.55 20.34
N LEU A 43 4.36 6.92 19.23
CA LEU A 43 3.70 7.43 18.03
C LEU A 43 3.43 6.34 16.99
N ALA A 44 3.93 5.11 17.16
CA ALA A 44 3.77 4.05 16.15
C ALA A 44 2.30 3.76 15.84
N ALA A 45 1.46 3.63 16.86
CA ALA A 45 0.03 3.40 16.69
C ALA A 45 -0.66 4.56 15.94
N GLN A 46 -0.32 5.80 16.27
CA GLN A 46 -0.87 6.99 15.61
C GLN A 46 -0.42 7.07 14.14
N ASN A 47 0.87 6.83 13.88
CA ASN A 47 1.44 6.85 12.54
C ASN A 47 0.84 5.75 11.66
N PHE A 48 0.66 4.55 12.22
CA PHE A 48 -0.01 3.45 11.53
C PHE A 48 -1.48 3.77 11.24
N GLN A 49 -2.17 4.46 12.16
CA GLN A 49 -3.55 4.89 11.96
C GLN A 49 -3.67 5.89 10.81
N VAL A 50 -2.85 6.94 10.81
CA VAL A 50 -2.83 7.96 9.76
C VAL A 50 -2.44 7.35 8.40
N LEU A 51 -1.51 6.40 8.40
CA LEU A 51 -1.11 5.67 7.20
C LEU A 51 -2.25 4.84 6.61
N GLY A 52 -2.99 4.11 7.46
CA GLY A 52 -4.13 3.31 7.04
C GLY A 52 -5.30 4.15 6.52
N GLU A 53 -5.57 5.29 7.16
CA GLU A 53 -6.56 6.27 6.69
C GLU A 53 -6.18 6.83 5.31
N ALA A 54 -4.93 7.26 5.14
CA ALA A 54 -4.41 7.75 3.86
C ALA A 54 -4.58 6.71 2.75
N TYR A 55 -4.27 5.45 3.03
CA TYR A 55 -4.44 4.37 2.06
C TYR A 55 -5.93 4.13 1.73
N GLN A 56 -6.82 4.06 2.71
CA GLN A 56 -8.25 3.83 2.47
C GLN A 56 -8.88 4.92 1.62
N VAL A 57 -8.49 6.18 1.84
CA VAL A 57 -8.98 7.31 1.03
C VAL A 57 -8.39 7.27 -0.38
N LEU A 58 -7.08 7.07 -0.52
CA LEU A 58 -6.40 7.17 -1.81
C LEU A 58 -6.54 5.93 -2.70
N SER A 59 -6.88 4.78 -2.13
CA SER A 59 -7.10 3.54 -2.88
C SER A 59 -8.52 3.38 -3.43
N ASP A 60 -9.52 4.06 -2.85
CA ASP A 60 -10.87 4.11 -3.41
C ASP A 60 -11.01 5.30 -4.37
N PRO A 61 -11.38 5.09 -5.65
CA PRO A 61 -11.47 6.17 -6.62
C PRO A 61 -12.46 7.29 -6.23
N ASN A 62 -13.57 6.95 -5.56
CA ASN A 62 -14.58 7.94 -5.18
C ASN A 62 -14.08 8.79 -4.00
N GLN A 63 -13.50 8.16 -2.98
CA GLN A 63 -12.91 8.84 -1.82
C GLN A 63 -11.70 9.68 -2.24
N ARG A 64 -10.85 9.17 -3.14
CA ARG A 64 -9.72 9.92 -3.70
C ARG A 64 -10.21 11.15 -4.45
N GLN A 65 -11.23 11.02 -5.31
CA GLN A 65 -11.80 12.16 -6.02
C GLN A 65 -12.38 13.21 -5.06
N ALA A 66 -13.08 12.76 -4.02
CA ALA A 66 -13.62 13.64 -3.00
C ALA A 66 -12.52 14.37 -2.23
N TYR A 67 -11.45 13.65 -1.85
CA TYR A 67 -10.26 14.23 -1.23
C TYR A 67 -9.56 15.23 -2.14
N ASP A 68 -9.36 14.90 -3.41
CA ASP A 68 -8.70 15.78 -4.38
C ASP A 68 -9.47 17.08 -4.58
N THR A 69 -10.80 17.00 -4.57
CA THR A 69 -11.70 18.14 -4.80
C THR A 69 -11.90 19.01 -3.56
N TYR A 70 -12.08 18.38 -2.39
CA TYR A 70 -12.56 19.04 -1.18
C TYR A 70 -11.62 18.91 0.02
N GLY A 71 -10.51 18.18 -0.10
CA GLY A 71 -9.60 17.87 1.00
C GLY A 71 -10.24 16.93 2.02
N LYS A 72 -9.67 16.85 3.23
CA LYS A 72 -10.22 16.03 4.32
C LYS A 72 -11.69 16.33 4.65
N SER A 73 -12.17 17.54 4.36
CA SER A 73 -13.58 17.89 4.61
C SER A 73 -14.59 17.19 3.69
N GLY A 74 -14.14 16.59 2.57
CA GLY A 74 -15.02 15.91 1.62
C GLY A 74 -15.00 14.39 1.69
N ILE A 75 -14.12 13.79 2.49
CA ILE A 75 -14.07 12.33 2.64
C ILE A 75 -15.16 11.86 3.61
N SER A 76 -15.68 10.67 3.37
CA SER A 76 -16.56 10.00 4.34
C SER A 76 -15.72 9.18 5.31
N THR A 77 -15.81 9.49 6.60
CA THR A 77 -15.10 8.74 7.66
C THR A 77 -15.85 7.48 8.10
N ASP A 78 -17.14 7.38 7.78
CA ASP A 78 -18.00 6.26 8.18
C ASP A 78 -17.58 4.91 7.57
N THR A 79 -16.79 4.95 6.50
CA THR A 79 -16.25 3.79 5.79
C THR A 79 -14.81 3.45 6.18
N ILE A 80 -14.19 4.21 7.08
CA ILE A 80 -12.83 3.93 7.54
C ILE A 80 -12.88 2.75 8.50
N ILE A 81 -12.33 1.62 8.04
CA ILE A 81 -12.13 0.41 8.82
C ILE A 81 -10.82 0.54 9.61
N ASP A 82 -10.70 -0.18 10.72
CA ASP A 82 -9.46 -0.30 11.47
C ASP A 82 -8.27 -0.66 10.54
N PRO A 83 -7.18 0.14 10.54
CA PRO A 83 -6.02 -0.09 9.69
C PRO A 83 -5.35 -1.45 9.87
N ALA A 84 -5.34 -2.02 11.08
CA ALA A 84 -4.73 -3.32 11.33
C ALA A 84 -5.59 -4.44 10.74
N ALA A 85 -6.92 -4.32 10.83
CA ALA A 85 -7.86 -5.22 10.19
C ALA A 85 -7.75 -5.21 8.66
N ILE A 86 -7.67 -4.03 8.03
CA ILE A 86 -7.46 -3.95 6.57
C ILE A 86 -6.10 -4.51 6.17
N PHE A 87 -5.04 -4.21 6.93
CA PHE A 87 -3.72 -4.77 6.64
C PHE A 87 -3.76 -6.30 6.67
N ALA A 88 -4.38 -6.88 7.70
CA ALA A 88 -4.56 -8.32 7.80
C ALA A 88 -5.42 -8.90 6.66
N MET A 89 -6.46 -8.19 6.21
CA MET A 89 -7.30 -8.61 5.08
C MET A 89 -6.55 -8.59 3.74
N LEU A 90 -5.74 -7.55 3.50
CA LEU A 90 -5.05 -7.34 2.23
C LEU A 90 -3.76 -8.13 2.09
N PHE A 91 -3.04 -8.33 3.19
CA PHE A 91 -1.70 -8.91 3.18
C PHE A 91 -1.58 -10.18 4.02
N GLY A 92 -2.68 -10.61 4.64
CA GLY A 92 -2.69 -11.74 5.56
C GLY A 92 -2.26 -11.35 6.98
N SER A 93 -2.43 -12.29 7.91
CA SER A 93 -1.90 -12.11 9.27
C SER A 93 -0.37 -12.13 9.27
N GLU A 94 0.24 -11.45 10.24
CA GLU A 94 1.71 -11.37 10.35
C GLU A 94 2.40 -12.74 10.43
N LEU A 95 1.68 -13.80 10.85
CA LEU A 95 2.21 -15.18 10.88
C LEU A 95 2.65 -15.70 9.50
N PHE A 96 2.10 -15.14 8.42
CA PHE A 96 2.40 -15.54 7.05
C PHE A 96 3.07 -14.41 6.25
N GLU A 97 3.52 -13.34 6.90
CA GLU A 97 4.09 -12.14 6.25
C GLU A 97 5.28 -12.48 5.33
N GLU A 98 6.14 -13.43 5.73
CA GLU A 98 7.29 -13.85 4.94
C GLU A 98 6.89 -14.59 3.64
N TYR A 99 5.77 -15.33 3.67
CA TYR A 99 5.29 -16.11 2.55
C TYR A 99 4.29 -15.32 1.69
N ILE A 100 3.24 -14.76 2.30
CA ILE A 100 2.18 -13.99 1.63
C ILE A 100 2.70 -12.63 1.19
N GLY A 101 3.55 -11.96 1.98
CA GLY A 101 4.11 -10.67 1.62
C GLY A 101 5.04 -10.74 0.40
N GLN A 102 5.90 -11.76 0.33
CA GLN A 102 6.73 -12.01 -0.86
C GLN A 102 5.89 -12.40 -2.07
N LEU A 103 4.87 -13.24 -1.90
CA LEU A 103 3.97 -13.64 -2.98
C LEU A 103 3.13 -12.46 -3.48
N ALA A 104 2.60 -11.62 -2.60
CA ALA A 104 1.84 -10.43 -2.94
C ALA A 104 2.72 -9.43 -3.69
N MET A 105 3.94 -9.18 -3.22
CA MET A 105 4.88 -8.30 -3.90
C MET A 105 5.39 -8.89 -5.22
N ALA A 106 5.63 -10.20 -5.29
CA ALA A 106 6.00 -10.88 -6.53
C ALA A 106 4.84 -10.89 -7.54
N SER A 107 3.61 -11.04 -7.06
CA SER A 107 2.39 -10.94 -7.88
C SER A 107 2.18 -9.52 -8.40
N MET A 108 2.30 -8.51 -7.54
CA MET A 108 2.25 -7.09 -7.95
C MET A 108 3.37 -6.76 -8.94
N ALA A 109 4.60 -7.19 -8.68
CA ALA A 109 5.71 -7.03 -9.61
C ALA A 109 5.46 -7.77 -10.94
N SER A 110 4.85 -8.95 -10.92
CA SER A 110 4.50 -9.69 -12.14
C SER A 110 3.37 -9.03 -12.95
N GLN A 111 2.47 -8.30 -12.29
CA GLN A 111 1.44 -7.51 -12.96
C GLN A 111 2.01 -6.23 -13.60
N ASP A 112 3.08 -5.65 -13.03
CA ASP A 112 3.79 -4.49 -13.58
C ASP A 112 4.87 -4.86 -14.63
N ILE A 113 5.20 -6.15 -14.83
CA ILE A 113 6.22 -6.59 -15.81
C ILE A 113 5.71 -6.60 -17.28
N PHE A 114 4.44 -6.29 -17.55
CA PHE A 114 3.92 -6.29 -18.93
C PHE A 114 3.68 -4.92 -19.58
N THR A 115 4.05 -3.82 -18.93
CA THR A 115 4.15 -2.52 -19.60
C THR A 115 5.60 -2.21 -19.93
N GLU A 116 5.92 -2.40 -21.21
CA GLU A 116 7.12 -1.96 -21.93
C GLU A 116 8.39 -2.83 -21.80
N GLY A 117 8.47 -3.86 -22.64
CA GLY A 117 9.61 -3.93 -23.57
C GLY A 117 10.71 -4.98 -23.37
N GLU A 118 10.67 -5.86 -22.37
CA GLU A 118 11.65 -6.95 -22.28
C GLU A 118 11.00 -8.34 -22.20
N GLN A 119 11.19 -9.16 -23.25
CA GLN A 119 10.84 -10.58 -23.23
C GLN A 119 11.69 -11.30 -22.18
N PHE A 120 11.09 -11.60 -21.04
CA PHE A 120 11.65 -12.54 -20.07
C PHE A 120 11.66 -13.95 -20.67
N ASP A 121 12.85 -14.46 -20.99
CA ASP A 121 13.03 -15.83 -21.48
C ASP A 121 12.84 -16.82 -20.32
N THR A 122 11.60 -17.32 -20.22
CA THR A 122 11.15 -18.27 -19.19
C THR A 122 11.94 -19.58 -19.20
N LYS A 123 12.68 -19.89 -20.27
CA LYS A 123 13.53 -21.08 -20.34
C LYS A 123 14.77 -20.98 -19.45
N LYS A 124 15.38 -19.80 -19.33
CA LYS A 124 16.55 -19.59 -18.46
C LYS A 124 16.22 -19.71 -16.97
N LEU A 125 14.99 -19.37 -16.58
CA LEU A 125 14.55 -19.50 -15.19
C LEU A 125 14.30 -20.97 -14.81
N GLN A 126 13.71 -21.74 -15.73
CA GLN A 126 13.45 -23.17 -15.52
C GLN A 126 14.73 -24.00 -15.40
N GLU A 127 15.78 -23.63 -16.12
CA GLU A 127 17.07 -24.32 -16.06
C GLU A 127 17.83 -24.06 -14.75
N LYS A 128 17.65 -22.87 -14.15
CA LYS A 128 18.30 -22.47 -12.89
C LYS A 128 17.64 -23.05 -11.63
N MET A 129 16.37 -23.41 -11.72
CA MET A 129 15.61 -24.04 -10.62
C MET A 129 15.77 -25.56 -10.57
N ARG A 130 16.46 -26.15 -11.55
CA ARG A 130 16.76 -27.57 -11.60
C ARG A 130 18.18 -27.79 -11.06
N VAL A 131 18.33 -27.74 -9.74
CA VAL A 131 19.49 -28.26 -9.00
C VAL A 131 18.99 -29.35 -8.06
#